data_AF-V4M6R8-F1
#
_entry.id   AF-V4M6R8-F1
#
_cell.length_a   1.000
_cell.length_b   1.000
_cell.length_c   1.000
_cell.angle_alpha   90.00
_cell.angle_beta   90.00
_cell.angle_gamma   90.00
#
_symmetry.space_group_name_H-M   'P 1'
#
loop_
_entity.id
_entity.type
_entity.pdbx_description
1 polymer ?
#
loop_
_entity_poly.entity_id
_entity_poly.type
_entity_poly.pdbx_seq_one_letter_code
_entity_poly.pdbx_strand_id
1 'polypeptide(L)'
;MDGVRYLRGLWSLLLVAVLLAPAVALAQYGYGSSGTSQVIVNETNVTLPPGGSITLSFEVKLVSGTTWGTQVQVSTSSSYVSASATPSSGDPTFSGKLTIKVSPSAPPGTYEVNVSATGDDPSEAPAVIYVVVESTTTTTTTSTPTTTTTTATTATPVSTTTSQPPSTVTTTVTTTTTTTVSSGVGAAPLAAFIAVVIISVALVVGLGALGVRRAGPAVAIAAVVPSAYLLAYDGALRTMAPLHYYLLAAYAAFNVVVGAAALLRPVKPLHVAIAAISGLMVLAMILDAVLGLPLSSVHLSAIGAIDYFFGMGAAPLSSLGITLSFTSLMLLSAGASGASIKALRG
;
A
#
# COMPACT_ATOMS: atom_id res chain seq x y z
N MET A 1 36.47 41.68 3.82
CA MET A 1 36.63 40.47 2.95
C MET A 1 35.30 39.71 2.81
N ASP A 2 34.19 40.41 2.54
CA ASP A 2 32.88 39.94 2.98
C ASP A 2 31.97 39.46 1.84
N GLY A 3 32.22 39.94 0.61
CA GLY A 3 31.53 39.45 -0.59
C GLY A 3 31.63 37.94 -0.77
N VAL A 4 32.78 37.31 -0.43
CA VAL A 4 32.95 35.85 -0.49
C VAL A 4 32.08 35.11 0.54
N ARG A 5 31.78 35.73 1.69
CA ARG A 5 30.87 35.16 2.71
C ARG A 5 29.41 35.26 2.27
N TYR A 6 29.00 36.41 1.75
CA TYR A 6 27.65 36.57 1.18
C TYR A 6 27.44 35.66 -0.04
N LEU A 7 28.41 35.58 -0.95
CA LEU A 7 28.34 34.73 -2.13
C LEU A 7 28.19 33.25 -1.75
N ARG A 8 28.95 32.76 -0.75
CA ARG A 8 28.78 31.39 -0.22
C ARG A 8 27.40 31.16 0.39
N GLY A 9 26.88 32.11 1.17
CA GLY A 9 25.51 32.02 1.72
C GLY A 9 24.43 32.02 0.64
N LEU A 10 24.61 32.83 -0.41
CA LEU A 10 23.71 32.89 -1.56
C LEU A 10 23.73 31.58 -2.36
N TRP A 11 24.91 31.00 -2.61
CA TRP A 11 25.04 29.68 -3.23
C TRP A 11 24.40 28.57 -2.38
N SER A 12 24.51 28.61 -1.05
CA SER A 12 23.81 27.65 -0.19
C SER A 12 22.28 27.78 -0.30
N LEU A 13 21.74 28.99 -0.28
CA LEU A 13 20.29 29.23 -0.45
C LEU A 13 19.80 28.86 -1.86
N LEU A 14 20.55 29.20 -2.89
CA LEU A 14 20.23 28.88 -4.28
C LEU A 14 20.31 27.36 -4.54
N LEU A 15 21.29 26.67 -3.96
CA LEU A 15 21.41 25.21 -4.05
C LEU A 15 20.29 24.50 -3.25
N VAL A 16 19.86 25.05 -2.11
CA VAL A 16 18.66 24.58 -1.40
C VAL A 16 17.38 24.82 -2.22
N ALA A 17 17.24 25.98 -2.88
CA ALA A 17 16.09 26.25 -3.76
C ALA A 17 16.07 25.34 -5.01
N VAL A 18 17.24 25.08 -5.60
CA VAL A 18 17.41 24.17 -6.75
C VAL A 18 17.29 22.69 -6.36
N LEU A 19 17.45 22.32 -5.08
CA LEU A 19 17.09 20.99 -4.54
C LEU A 19 15.63 20.89 -4.09
N LEU A 20 15.01 22.00 -3.68
CA LEU A 20 13.56 22.08 -3.48
C LEU A 20 12.80 21.98 -4.82
N ALA A 21 13.36 22.49 -5.93
CA ALA A 21 12.75 22.39 -7.24
C ALA A 21 12.37 20.94 -7.66
N PRO A 22 13.27 19.93 -7.63
CA PRO A 22 12.89 18.54 -7.89
C PRO A 22 12.01 17.94 -6.78
N ALA A 23 12.12 18.36 -5.51
CA ALA A 23 11.21 17.88 -4.46
C ALA A 23 9.76 18.35 -4.69
N VAL A 24 9.57 19.60 -5.13
CA VAL A 24 8.27 20.18 -5.47
C VAL A 24 7.78 19.69 -6.83
N ALA A 25 8.65 19.50 -7.81
CA ALA A 25 8.29 18.89 -9.10
C ALA A 25 7.93 17.40 -8.98
N LEU A 26 8.54 16.67 -8.03
CA LEU A 26 8.13 15.30 -7.67
C LEU A 26 6.84 15.29 -6.83
N ALA A 27 6.55 16.35 -6.06
CA ALA A 27 5.21 16.54 -5.48
C ALA A 27 4.15 16.94 -6.54
N GLN A 28 4.57 17.37 -7.73
CA GLN A 28 3.71 17.55 -8.91
C GLN A 28 3.62 16.31 -9.81
N TYR A 29 4.51 15.31 -9.64
CA TYR A 29 4.24 13.93 -10.03
C TYR A 29 3.32 13.30 -8.98
N GLY A 30 2.03 13.63 -9.06
CA GLY A 30 1.06 13.53 -7.98
C GLY A 30 0.64 12.13 -7.52
N TYR A 31 1.53 11.38 -6.87
CA TYR A 31 1.17 10.23 -6.03
C TYR A 31 0.69 10.71 -4.65
N GLY A 32 -0.51 11.29 -4.64
CA GLY A 32 -1.15 11.89 -3.45
C GLY A 32 -2.67 12.12 -3.62
N SER A 33 -3.30 11.37 -4.52
CA SER A 33 -4.73 11.43 -4.80
C SER A 33 -5.43 10.21 -4.23
N SER A 34 -6.23 10.40 -3.19
CA SER A 34 -7.30 9.46 -2.87
C SER A 34 -8.44 9.66 -3.86
N GLY A 35 -8.48 8.86 -4.92
CA GLY A 35 -9.65 8.81 -5.79
C GLY A 35 -10.77 7.97 -5.16
N THR A 36 -11.94 8.02 -5.78
CA THR A 36 -12.91 6.92 -5.67
C THR A 36 -13.37 6.55 -7.07
N SER A 37 -13.44 5.26 -7.36
CA SER A 37 -13.88 4.74 -8.66
C SER A 37 -15.11 3.84 -8.54
N GLN A 38 -15.81 3.65 -9.65
CA GLN A 38 -16.93 2.72 -9.78
C GLN A 38 -16.59 1.67 -10.82
N VAL A 39 -16.68 0.40 -10.45
CA VAL A 39 -16.67 -0.70 -11.42
C VAL A 39 -18.09 -0.89 -11.95
N ILE A 40 -18.25 -0.86 -13.26
CA ILE A 40 -19.50 -1.09 -13.98
C ILE A 40 -19.28 -2.32 -14.88
N VAL A 41 -20.22 -3.27 -14.86
CA VAL A 41 -20.18 -4.50 -15.67
C VAL A 41 -21.43 -4.56 -16.53
N ASN A 42 -21.33 -5.06 -17.77
CA ASN A 42 -22.46 -5.04 -18.70
C ASN A 42 -23.61 -5.98 -18.29
N GLU A 43 -23.29 -7.08 -17.60
CA GLU A 43 -24.25 -8.07 -17.10
C GLU A 43 -23.84 -8.50 -15.68
N THR A 44 -24.82 -8.56 -14.77
CA THR A 44 -24.65 -8.98 -13.37
C THR A 44 -25.24 -10.37 -13.08
N ASN A 45 -25.88 -11.00 -14.06
CA ASN A 45 -26.47 -12.34 -13.96
C ASN A 45 -26.17 -13.09 -15.26
N VAL A 46 -25.45 -14.20 -15.17
CA VAL A 46 -25.09 -15.03 -16.33
C VAL A 46 -25.36 -16.51 -16.05
N THR A 47 -25.86 -17.22 -17.05
CA THR A 47 -26.14 -18.66 -16.97
C THR A 47 -25.13 -19.44 -17.80
N LEU A 48 -24.53 -20.49 -17.22
CA LEU A 48 -23.50 -21.30 -17.86
C LEU A 48 -23.67 -22.80 -17.57
N PRO A 49 -23.42 -23.69 -18.53
CA PRO A 49 -23.26 -25.11 -18.23
C PRO A 49 -21.93 -25.37 -17.50
N PRO A 50 -21.79 -26.49 -16.77
CA PRO A 50 -20.50 -26.97 -16.26
C PRO A 50 -19.46 -27.06 -17.39
N GLY A 51 -18.26 -26.52 -17.16
CA GLY A 51 -17.22 -26.39 -18.19
C GLY A 51 -17.37 -25.17 -19.11
N GLY A 52 -18.45 -24.40 -18.98
CA GLY A 52 -18.74 -23.21 -19.78
C GLY A 52 -17.84 -22.01 -19.46
N SER A 53 -17.81 -21.05 -20.38
CA SER A 53 -17.09 -19.78 -20.22
C SER A 53 -17.81 -18.65 -20.95
N ILE A 54 -17.76 -17.44 -20.39
CA ILE A 54 -18.27 -16.21 -20.99
C ILE A 54 -17.21 -15.11 -20.90
N THR A 55 -17.29 -14.11 -21.78
CA THR A 55 -16.48 -12.90 -21.71
C THR A 55 -17.42 -11.69 -21.65
N LEU A 56 -17.46 -11.06 -20.48
CA LEU A 56 -18.21 -9.84 -20.22
C LEU A 56 -17.33 -8.61 -20.47
N SER A 57 -17.96 -7.44 -20.59
CA SER A 57 -17.29 -6.14 -20.69
C SER A 57 -17.44 -5.38 -19.37
N PHE A 58 -16.38 -4.69 -18.95
CA PHE A 58 -16.40 -3.83 -17.77
C PHE A 58 -15.81 -2.44 -18.08
N GLU A 59 -16.22 -1.47 -17.29
CA GLU A 59 -15.69 -0.11 -17.25
C GLU A 59 -15.30 0.20 -15.80
N VAL A 60 -14.10 0.73 -15.58
CA VAL A 60 -13.74 1.38 -14.32
C VAL A 60 -13.79 2.87 -14.57
N LYS A 61 -14.66 3.56 -13.85
CA LYS A 61 -14.95 4.99 -14.03
C LYS A 61 -14.62 5.77 -12.78
N LEU A 62 -13.90 6.89 -12.94
CA LEU A 62 -13.62 7.81 -11.85
C LEU A 62 -14.91 8.47 -11.34
N VAL A 63 -15.13 8.44 -10.03
CA VAL A 63 -16.22 9.11 -9.31
C VAL A 63 -15.71 10.41 -8.68
N SER A 64 -14.54 10.38 -8.03
CA SER A 64 -13.92 11.57 -7.42
C SER A 64 -12.38 11.50 -7.37
N GLY A 65 -11.72 12.64 -7.16
CA GLY A 65 -10.25 12.74 -7.09
C GLY A 65 -9.56 12.77 -8.46
N THR A 66 -8.34 12.24 -8.54
CA THR A 66 -7.61 11.98 -9.79
C THR A 66 -7.05 10.55 -9.81
N THR A 67 -6.74 10.03 -10.99
CA THR A 67 -6.43 8.61 -11.22
C THR A 67 -4.95 8.34 -11.44
N TRP A 68 -4.44 7.30 -10.78
CA TRP A 68 -3.17 6.67 -11.15
C TRP A 68 -3.09 5.23 -10.63
N GLY A 69 -2.65 4.29 -11.47
CA GLY A 69 -2.20 2.97 -11.03
C GLY A 69 -3.30 1.99 -10.58
N THR A 70 -4.55 2.23 -10.95
CA THR A 70 -5.72 1.41 -10.56
C THR A 70 -5.57 -0.03 -11.03
N GLN A 71 -5.94 -0.97 -10.16
CA GLN A 71 -5.88 -2.42 -10.40
C GLN A 71 -7.27 -3.04 -10.19
N VAL A 72 -7.68 -3.87 -11.15
CA VAL A 72 -8.94 -4.62 -11.11
C VAL A 72 -8.72 -5.90 -10.32
N GLN A 73 -9.21 -5.92 -9.09
CA GLN A 73 -9.22 -7.13 -8.28
C GLN A 73 -10.47 -7.95 -8.60
N VAL A 74 -10.31 -9.27 -8.74
CA VAL A 74 -11.40 -10.22 -8.97
C VAL A 74 -11.32 -11.32 -7.92
N SER A 75 -12.45 -11.67 -7.33
CA SER A 75 -12.58 -12.80 -6.38
C SER A 75 -13.87 -13.57 -6.65
N THR A 76 -13.91 -14.84 -6.25
CA THR A 76 -15.06 -15.74 -6.47
C THR A 76 -15.45 -16.42 -5.17
N SER A 77 -16.75 -16.71 -4.97
CA SER A 77 -17.24 -17.39 -3.76
C SER A 77 -16.98 -18.91 -3.74
N SER A 78 -16.39 -19.47 -4.81
CA SER A 78 -16.12 -20.90 -4.93
C SER A 78 -14.98 -21.21 -5.88
N SER A 79 -14.20 -22.25 -5.57
CA SER A 79 -13.17 -22.81 -6.44
C SER A 79 -13.70 -23.46 -7.72
N TYR A 80 -15.03 -23.67 -7.84
CA TYR A 80 -15.65 -24.12 -9.09
C TYR A 80 -15.78 -23.01 -10.15
N VAL A 81 -15.61 -21.74 -9.77
CA VAL A 81 -15.69 -20.59 -10.67
C VAL A 81 -14.39 -19.79 -10.59
N SER A 82 -13.82 -19.47 -11.75
CA SER A 82 -12.63 -18.63 -11.89
C SER A 82 -12.92 -17.47 -12.83
N ALA A 83 -12.31 -16.31 -12.58
CA ALA A 83 -12.52 -15.11 -13.37
C ALA A 83 -11.25 -14.25 -13.45
N SER A 84 -11.04 -13.58 -14.58
CA SER A 84 -9.87 -12.70 -14.81
C SER A 84 -10.19 -11.51 -15.71
N ALA A 85 -9.65 -10.33 -15.37
CA ALA A 85 -9.85 -9.08 -16.09
C ALA A 85 -8.66 -8.74 -17.01
N THR A 86 -8.96 -8.28 -18.23
CA THR A 86 -7.96 -7.83 -19.22
C THR A 86 -8.39 -6.48 -19.85
N PRO A 87 -7.63 -5.39 -19.68
CA PRO A 87 -6.44 -5.27 -18.83
C PRO A 87 -6.80 -5.42 -17.34
N SER A 88 -5.83 -5.85 -16.52
CA SER A 88 -5.99 -5.94 -15.07
C SER A 88 -5.65 -4.63 -14.35
N SER A 89 -5.19 -3.60 -15.07
CA SER A 89 -4.85 -2.28 -14.54
C SER A 89 -4.90 -1.20 -15.61
N GLY A 90 -5.00 0.06 -15.19
CA GLY A 90 -5.09 1.25 -16.03
C GLY A 90 -5.49 2.47 -15.21
N ASP A 91 -5.52 3.65 -15.83
CA ASP A 91 -5.96 4.89 -15.17
C ASP A 91 -7.41 5.22 -15.63
N PRO A 92 -8.41 5.32 -14.73
CA PRO A 92 -9.80 5.58 -15.12
C PRO A 92 -10.04 6.95 -15.78
N THR A 93 -11.03 7.05 -16.68
CA THR A 93 -11.94 5.98 -17.13
C THR A 93 -11.29 5.03 -18.13
N PHE A 94 -11.30 3.73 -17.86
CA PHE A 94 -10.86 2.68 -18.79
C PHE A 94 -11.85 1.52 -18.85
N SER A 95 -11.78 0.74 -19.94
CA SER A 95 -12.65 -0.42 -20.17
C SER A 95 -11.85 -1.68 -20.47
N GLY A 96 -12.43 -2.83 -20.19
CA GLY A 96 -11.79 -4.13 -20.40
C GLY A 96 -12.77 -5.27 -20.54
N LYS A 97 -12.23 -6.49 -20.58
CA LYS A 97 -12.98 -7.74 -20.69
C LYS A 97 -12.76 -8.61 -19.47
N LEU A 98 -13.84 -9.07 -18.86
CA LEU A 98 -13.84 -10.03 -17.75
C LEU A 98 -14.16 -11.42 -18.31
N THR A 99 -13.20 -12.33 -18.28
CA THR A 99 -13.42 -13.74 -18.67
C THR A 99 -13.82 -14.53 -17.44
N ILE A 100 -14.97 -15.21 -17.47
CA ILE A 100 -15.43 -16.11 -16.41
C ILE A 100 -15.43 -17.55 -16.94
N LYS A 101 -15.02 -18.52 -16.11
CA LYS A 101 -14.93 -19.95 -16.42
C LYS A 101 -15.48 -20.80 -15.28
N VAL A 102 -16.35 -21.75 -15.62
CA VAL A 102 -16.96 -22.71 -14.71
C VAL A 102 -16.27 -24.07 -14.87
N SER A 103 -15.96 -24.77 -13.78
CA SER A 103 -15.39 -26.11 -13.81
C SER A 103 -16.35 -27.11 -14.48
N PRO A 104 -15.87 -28.09 -15.27
CA PRO A 104 -16.67 -29.24 -15.70
C PRO A 104 -17.27 -30.07 -14.54
N SER A 105 -16.70 -29.95 -13.34
CA SER A 105 -17.17 -30.59 -12.11
C SER A 105 -18.00 -29.68 -11.19
N ALA A 106 -18.37 -28.48 -11.64
CA ALA A 106 -19.16 -27.54 -10.84
C ALA A 106 -20.57 -28.10 -10.54
N PRO A 107 -20.98 -28.21 -9.27
CA PRO A 107 -22.38 -28.50 -8.92
C PRO A 107 -23.33 -27.42 -9.44
N PRO A 108 -24.56 -27.76 -9.84
CA PRO A 108 -25.58 -26.78 -10.19
C PRO A 108 -25.93 -25.88 -9.01
N GLY A 109 -26.11 -24.58 -9.27
CA GLY A 109 -26.31 -23.57 -8.24
C GLY A 109 -25.81 -22.18 -8.64
N THR A 110 -25.98 -21.20 -7.75
CA THR A 110 -25.53 -19.83 -7.98
C THR A 110 -24.21 -19.57 -7.26
N TYR A 111 -23.25 -18.99 -7.99
CA TYR A 111 -21.94 -18.56 -7.49
C TYR A 111 -21.77 -17.05 -7.67
N GLU A 112 -20.90 -16.43 -6.90
CA GLU A 112 -20.65 -14.99 -6.95
C GLU A 112 -19.23 -14.71 -7.46
N VAL A 113 -19.11 -13.70 -8.33
CA VAL A 113 -17.86 -13.12 -8.80
C VAL A 113 -17.88 -11.64 -8.45
N ASN A 114 -16.97 -11.23 -7.56
CA ASN A 114 -16.85 -9.85 -7.09
C ASN A 114 -15.68 -9.17 -7.80
N VAL A 115 -15.93 -8.00 -8.40
CA VAL A 115 -14.94 -7.20 -9.13
C VAL A 115 -14.83 -5.82 -8.50
N SER A 116 -13.64 -5.44 -8.03
CA SER A 116 -13.37 -4.16 -7.36
C SER A 116 -12.21 -3.40 -8.02
N ALA A 117 -12.23 -2.08 -7.89
CA ALA A 117 -11.06 -1.24 -8.14
C ALA A 117 -10.24 -1.14 -6.85
N THR A 118 -8.93 -1.22 -6.98
CA THR A 118 -7.94 -1.18 -5.90
C THR A 118 -6.71 -0.37 -6.34
N GLY A 119 -5.93 0.17 -5.40
CA GLY A 119 -4.88 1.16 -5.69
C GLY A 119 -5.24 2.51 -5.05
N ASP A 120 -4.83 3.60 -5.68
CA ASP A 120 -5.01 4.97 -5.16
C ASP A 120 -6.47 5.47 -5.26
N ASP A 121 -7.30 4.85 -6.11
CA ASP A 121 -8.73 5.12 -6.31
C ASP A 121 -9.62 3.88 -6.08
N PRO A 122 -9.74 3.37 -4.84
CA PRO A 122 -10.53 2.17 -4.55
C PRO A 122 -12.02 2.36 -4.87
N SER A 123 -12.70 1.25 -5.20
CA SER A 123 -14.16 1.25 -5.37
C SER A 123 -14.90 1.14 -4.05
N GLU A 124 -15.87 2.03 -3.80
CA GLU A 124 -16.70 2.05 -2.59
C GLU A 124 -17.44 0.73 -2.33
N ALA A 125 -17.81 0.02 -3.40
CA ALA A 125 -18.35 -1.33 -3.37
C ALA A 125 -17.89 -2.12 -4.62
N PRO A 126 -17.72 -3.45 -4.53
CA PRO A 126 -17.47 -4.30 -5.69
C PRO A 126 -18.72 -4.41 -6.57
N ALA A 127 -18.52 -4.54 -7.89
CA ALA A 127 -19.54 -5.05 -8.79
C ALA A 127 -19.69 -6.57 -8.57
N VAL A 128 -20.90 -7.01 -8.24
CA VAL A 128 -21.24 -8.43 -8.01
C VAL A 128 -21.89 -9.02 -9.25
N ILE A 129 -21.38 -10.17 -9.70
CA ILE A 129 -21.93 -10.95 -10.82
C ILE A 129 -22.33 -12.33 -10.29
N TYR A 130 -23.59 -12.69 -10.49
CA TYR A 130 -24.12 -14.02 -10.17
C TYR A 130 -23.97 -14.94 -11.38
N VAL A 131 -23.29 -16.06 -11.18
CA VAL A 131 -23.07 -17.12 -12.17
C VAL A 131 -23.96 -18.31 -11.81
N VAL A 132 -25.02 -18.53 -12.58
CA VAL A 132 -25.93 -19.67 -12.42
C VAL A 132 -25.40 -20.85 -13.23
N VAL A 133 -25.03 -21.93 -12.55
CA VAL A 133 -24.60 -23.18 -13.18
C VAL A 133 -25.79 -24.11 -13.35
N GLU A 134 -26.08 -24.50 -14.58
CA GLU A 134 -27.21 -25.37 -14.92
C GLU A 134 -26.97 -26.85 -14.59
N SER A 135 -28.05 -27.58 -14.32
CA SER A 135 -28.02 -29.04 -14.20
C SER A 135 -27.78 -29.71 -15.56
N THR A 136 -26.62 -30.35 -15.73
CA THR A 136 -26.39 -31.31 -16.81
C THR A 136 -27.38 -32.46 -16.70
N THR A 137 -28.42 -32.41 -17.53
CA THR A 137 -29.44 -33.47 -17.62
C THR A 137 -28.85 -34.67 -18.36
N THR A 138 -28.17 -35.53 -17.62
CA THR A 138 -27.57 -36.77 -18.15
C THR A 138 -28.67 -37.77 -18.51
N THR A 139 -29.12 -37.74 -19.77
CA THR A 139 -30.04 -38.74 -20.33
C THR A 139 -29.33 -40.08 -20.49
N THR A 140 -29.31 -40.88 -19.42
CA THR A 140 -28.73 -42.23 -19.43
C THR A 140 -29.59 -43.16 -20.30
N THR A 141 -29.21 -43.32 -21.58
CA THR A 141 -29.81 -44.31 -22.47
C THR A 141 -29.31 -45.72 -22.11
N THR A 142 -29.94 -46.34 -21.10
CA THR A 142 -29.69 -47.72 -20.70
C THR A 142 -30.15 -48.68 -21.81
N SER A 143 -29.23 -49.08 -22.69
CA SER A 143 -29.47 -50.10 -23.71
C SER A 143 -29.43 -51.50 -23.06
N THR A 144 -30.58 -52.01 -22.64
CA THR A 144 -30.71 -53.34 -22.02
C THR A 144 -30.42 -54.47 -23.03
N PRO A 145 -29.40 -55.32 -22.81
CA PRO A 145 -29.27 -56.57 -23.55
C PRO A 145 -30.22 -57.62 -22.97
N THR A 146 -31.13 -58.16 -23.77
CA THR A 146 -32.06 -59.21 -23.36
C THR A 146 -31.34 -60.56 -23.27
N THR A 147 -31.25 -61.14 -22.07
CA THR A 147 -30.72 -62.49 -21.84
C THR A 147 -31.70 -63.32 -21.01
N THR A 148 -31.90 -64.58 -21.41
CA THR A 148 -33.05 -65.41 -20.99
C THR A 148 -32.74 -66.30 -19.76
N THR A 149 -33.62 -66.24 -18.76
CA THR A 149 -34.05 -67.28 -17.78
C THR A 149 -33.08 -68.37 -17.32
N THR A 150 -32.92 -68.53 -15.99
CA THR A 150 -33.08 -69.80 -15.24
C THR A 150 -33.31 -69.52 -13.73
N THR A 151 -34.02 -70.41 -13.04
CA THR A 151 -34.63 -70.24 -11.69
C THR A 151 -33.82 -70.88 -10.55
N ALA A 152 -33.70 -70.21 -9.38
CA ALA A 152 -33.48 -70.88 -8.07
C ALA A 152 -33.75 -69.99 -6.82
N THR A 153 -34.89 -70.23 -6.15
CA THR A 153 -35.18 -70.20 -4.69
C THR A 153 -34.37 -69.40 -3.64
N THR A 154 -35.12 -68.63 -2.83
CA THR A 154 -35.15 -68.62 -1.33
C THR A 154 -34.45 -67.51 -0.50
N ALA A 155 -35.17 -67.14 0.59
CA ALA A 155 -34.78 -66.38 1.80
C ALA A 155 -34.75 -64.83 1.78
N THR A 156 -35.79 -64.24 2.39
CA THR A 156 -35.77 -62.94 3.09
C THR A 156 -34.85 -63.00 4.32
N PRO A 157 -34.32 -61.86 4.82
CA PRO A 157 -35.07 -61.14 5.87
C PRO A 157 -35.07 -59.61 5.73
N VAL A 158 -35.93 -58.97 6.53
CA VAL A 158 -36.11 -57.51 6.64
C VAL A 158 -35.07 -56.90 7.59
N SER A 159 -34.70 -55.63 7.36
CA SER A 159 -34.19 -54.74 8.40
C SER A 159 -34.61 -53.30 8.10
N THR A 160 -34.71 -52.46 9.13
CA THR A 160 -35.45 -51.19 9.11
C THR A 160 -34.73 -50.13 9.97
N THR A 161 -35.03 -48.85 9.72
CA THR A 161 -34.51 -47.65 10.43
C THR A 161 -33.00 -47.39 10.24
N THR A 162 -32.46 -46.19 10.44
CA THR A 162 -33.02 -44.96 11.05
C THR A 162 -32.51 -43.71 10.31
N SER A 163 -33.30 -42.64 10.24
CA SER A 163 -32.82 -41.33 9.79
C SER A 163 -32.26 -40.51 10.96
N GLN A 164 -31.12 -39.86 10.74
CA GLN A 164 -30.52 -38.90 11.67
C GLN A 164 -30.19 -37.60 10.90
N PRO A 165 -30.56 -36.41 11.40
CA PRO A 165 -30.21 -35.16 10.73
C PRO A 165 -28.70 -34.87 10.84
N PRO A 166 -28.04 -34.40 9.77
CA PRO A 166 -26.62 -34.03 9.83
C PRO A 166 -26.41 -32.78 10.68
N SER A 167 -25.47 -32.84 11.62
CA SER A 167 -25.09 -31.68 12.45
C SER A 167 -24.20 -30.72 11.66
N THR A 168 -24.55 -29.43 11.65
CA THR A 168 -23.76 -28.38 10.99
C THR A 168 -22.43 -28.17 11.71
N VAL A 169 -21.32 -28.53 11.08
CA VAL A 169 -19.96 -28.23 11.57
C VAL A 169 -19.45 -26.96 10.87
N THR A 170 -19.46 -25.83 11.58
CA THR A 170 -18.92 -24.56 11.08
C THR A 170 -17.39 -24.59 11.16
N THR A 171 -16.74 -25.13 10.15
CA THR A 171 -15.28 -25.07 10.01
C THR A 171 -14.86 -23.70 9.46
N THR A 172 -14.45 -22.79 10.35
CA THR A 172 -13.85 -21.50 9.96
C THR A 172 -12.47 -21.73 9.34
N VAL A 173 -12.41 -21.90 8.02
CA VAL A 173 -11.15 -22.01 7.27
C VAL A 173 -10.56 -20.61 7.11
N THR A 174 -9.60 -20.26 7.96
CA THR A 174 -8.76 -19.07 7.77
C THR A 174 -7.79 -19.30 6.61
N THR A 175 -8.23 -18.97 5.39
CA THR A 175 -7.38 -19.03 4.19
C THR A 175 -6.33 -17.93 4.25
N THR A 176 -5.13 -18.26 4.73
CA THR A 176 -3.95 -17.39 4.59
C THR A 176 -3.54 -17.33 3.12
N THR A 177 -4.05 -16.33 2.40
CA THR A 177 -3.65 -16.05 1.02
C THR A 177 -2.20 -15.56 1.01
N THR A 178 -1.26 -16.49 0.84
CA THR A 178 0.17 -16.17 0.63
C THR A 178 0.34 -15.57 -0.76
N THR A 179 0.10 -14.27 -0.88
CA THR A 179 0.35 -13.51 -2.10
C THR A 179 1.83 -13.60 -2.44
N THR A 180 2.19 -14.38 -3.46
CA THR A 180 3.55 -14.43 -4.00
C THR A 180 3.82 -13.13 -4.76
N VAL A 181 4.12 -12.06 -4.03
CA VAL A 181 4.51 -10.77 -4.61
C VAL A 181 5.75 -11.00 -5.48
N SER A 182 5.67 -10.61 -6.74
CA SER A 182 6.81 -10.70 -7.65
C SER A 182 7.97 -9.89 -7.09
N SER A 183 9.07 -10.55 -6.73
CA SER A 183 10.26 -9.92 -6.13
C SER A 183 11.11 -9.13 -7.14
N GLY A 184 10.46 -8.54 -8.13
CA GLY A 184 11.03 -7.63 -9.12
C GLY A 184 10.83 -6.17 -8.69
N VAL A 185 11.56 -5.73 -7.65
CA VAL A 185 11.73 -4.29 -7.40
C VAL A 185 12.38 -3.69 -8.64
N GLY A 186 11.61 -2.90 -9.40
CA GLY A 186 12.10 -2.30 -10.63
C GLY A 186 13.35 -1.44 -10.39
N ALA A 187 14.22 -1.32 -11.39
CA ALA A 187 15.43 -0.51 -11.26
C ALA A 187 15.13 0.96 -10.90
N ALA A 188 13.96 1.48 -11.29
CA ALA A 188 13.51 2.85 -11.02
C ALA A 188 13.29 3.17 -9.51
N PRO A 189 12.41 2.48 -8.75
CA PRO A 189 12.23 2.75 -7.32
C PRO A 189 13.52 2.56 -6.51
N LEU A 190 14.34 1.55 -6.82
CA LEU A 190 15.64 1.36 -6.16
C LEU A 190 16.62 2.51 -6.48
N ALA A 191 16.69 2.98 -7.73
CA ALA A 191 17.51 4.12 -8.09
C ALA A 191 17.02 5.42 -7.43
N ALA A 192 15.71 5.62 -7.29
CA ALA A 192 15.13 6.75 -6.58
C ALA A 192 15.49 6.73 -5.08
N PHE A 193 15.42 5.56 -4.43
CA PHE A 193 15.85 5.37 -3.05
C PHE A 193 17.33 5.72 -2.86
N ILE A 194 18.22 5.15 -3.70
CA ILE A 194 19.65 5.44 -3.66
C ILE A 194 19.93 6.93 -3.89
N ALA A 195 19.23 7.57 -4.84
CA ALA A 195 19.37 9.00 -5.09
C ALA A 195 18.96 9.85 -3.87
N VAL A 196 17.84 9.55 -3.21
CA VAL A 196 17.38 10.29 -2.02
C VAL A 196 18.32 10.08 -0.82
N VAL A 197 18.89 8.88 -0.65
CA VAL A 197 19.92 8.63 0.37
C VAL A 197 21.16 9.49 0.09
N ILE A 198 21.68 9.46 -1.14
CA ILE A 198 22.86 10.26 -1.54
C ILE A 198 22.60 11.76 -1.36
N ILE A 199 21.44 12.27 -1.81
CA ILE A 199 21.05 13.68 -1.70
C ILE A 199 20.93 14.09 -0.23
N SER A 200 20.29 13.26 0.62
CA SER A 200 20.11 13.56 2.04
C SER A 200 21.46 13.61 2.77
N VAL A 201 22.35 12.64 2.52
CA VAL A 201 23.71 12.64 3.09
C VAL A 201 24.54 13.82 2.58
N ALA A 202 24.49 14.12 1.28
CA ALA A 202 25.17 15.27 0.69
C ALA A 202 24.65 16.61 1.28
N LEU A 203 23.37 16.72 1.58
CA LEU A 203 22.78 17.89 2.22
C LEU A 203 23.26 18.03 3.68
N VAL A 204 23.33 16.95 4.47
CA VAL A 204 23.90 16.96 5.83
C VAL A 204 25.37 17.40 5.80
N VAL A 205 26.17 16.85 4.89
CA VAL A 205 27.60 17.18 4.76
C VAL A 205 27.80 18.62 4.27
N GLY A 206 27.01 19.06 3.27
CA GLY A 206 27.06 20.39 2.70
C GLY A 206 26.65 21.48 3.70
N LEU A 207 25.57 21.28 4.46
CA LEU A 207 25.18 22.18 5.54
C LEU A 207 26.19 22.16 6.71
N GLY A 208 26.97 21.07 6.85
CA GLY A 208 28.16 21.00 7.69
C GLY A 208 29.19 22.12 7.42
N ALA A 209 29.28 22.61 6.18
CA ALA A 209 30.19 23.70 5.80
C ALA A 209 29.77 25.08 6.32
N LEU A 210 28.55 25.24 6.86
CA LEU A 210 28.08 26.47 7.53
C LEU A 210 28.78 26.73 8.88
N GLY A 211 29.60 25.78 9.34
CA GLY A 211 30.32 25.83 10.61
C GLY A 211 29.55 25.16 11.74
N VAL A 212 30.29 24.69 12.75
CA VAL A 212 29.79 23.74 13.76
C VAL A 212 28.52 24.26 14.46
N ARG A 213 28.47 25.55 14.81
CA ARG A 213 27.36 26.21 15.52
C ARG A 213 26.16 26.60 14.64
N ARG A 214 26.13 26.19 13.36
CA ARG A 214 25.03 26.45 12.42
C ARG A 214 24.57 25.21 11.64
N ALA A 215 25.44 24.22 11.48
CA ALA A 215 25.14 22.97 10.78
C ALA A 215 23.90 22.25 11.35
N GLY A 216 23.87 21.97 12.66
CA GLY A 216 22.73 21.29 13.31
C GLY A 216 21.38 21.99 13.09
N PRO A 217 21.27 23.29 13.43
CA PRO A 217 20.08 24.09 13.16
C PRO A 217 19.68 24.17 11.67
N ALA A 218 20.64 24.22 10.74
CA ALA A 218 20.35 24.25 9.31
C ALA A 218 19.78 22.91 8.80
N VAL A 219 20.33 21.78 9.27
CA VAL A 219 19.82 20.44 8.92
C VAL A 219 18.45 20.18 9.57
N ALA A 220 18.22 20.67 10.80
CA ALA A 220 16.90 20.62 11.44
C ALA A 220 15.83 21.36 10.63
N ILE A 221 16.15 22.55 10.10
CA ILE A 221 15.26 23.28 9.18
C ILE A 221 15.06 22.51 7.86
N ALA A 222 16.10 21.86 7.32
CA ALA A 222 15.95 21.03 6.11
C ALA A 222 14.99 19.83 6.33
N ALA A 223 14.97 19.24 7.53
CA ALA A 223 14.06 18.14 7.88
C ALA A 223 12.57 18.54 7.88
N VAL A 224 12.24 19.85 7.89
CA VAL A 224 10.86 20.34 7.74
C VAL A 224 10.30 19.99 6.35
N VAL A 225 11.13 19.87 5.31
CA VAL A 225 10.68 19.60 3.92
C VAL A 225 10.01 18.22 3.79
N PRO A 226 10.66 17.08 4.13
CA PRO A 226 10.00 15.78 4.11
C PRO A 226 8.89 15.66 5.17
N SER A 227 9.01 16.37 6.31
CA SER A 227 7.93 16.42 7.31
C SER A 227 6.64 17.03 6.71
N ALA A 228 6.76 18.16 6.01
CA ALA A 228 5.63 18.85 5.38
C ALA A 228 5.02 18.03 4.23
N TYR A 229 5.84 17.31 3.45
CA TYR A 229 5.34 16.39 2.42
C TYR A 229 4.47 15.29 3.05
N LEU A 230 4.97 14.59 4.07
CA LEU A 230 4.23 13.53 4.75
C LEU A 230 2.92 14.05 5.38
N LEU A 231 2.94 15.22 6.03
CA LEU A 231 1.74 15.85 6.60
C LEU A 231 0.70 16.25 5.53
N ALA A 232 1.12 16.58 4.31
CA ALA A 232 0.23 16.97 3.22
C ALA A 232 -0.33 15.78 2.41
N TYR A 233 0.49 14.76 2.16
CA TYR A 233 0.21 13.71 1.19
C TYR A 233 -0.04 12.32 1.80
N ASP A 234 0.45 12.02 3.01
CA ASP A 234 0.22 10.69 3.61
C ASP A 234 -1.23 10.56 4.11
N GLY A 235 -2.03 9.76 3.39
CA GLY A 235 -3.41 9.44 3.75
C GLY A 235 -3.52 8.48 4.94
N ALA A 236 -2.60 7.51 5.04
CA ALA A 236 -2.59 6.51 6.11
C ALA A 236 -2.23 7.16 7.46
N LEU A 237 -1.27 8.10 7.47
CA LEU A 237 -0.91 8.86 8.66
C LEU A 237 -2.09 9.66 9.23
N ARG A 238 -2.91 10.26 8.34
CA ARG A 238 -4.07 11.08 8.74
C ARG A 238 -5.30 10.27 9.17
N THR A 239 -5.52 9.10 8.56
CA THR A 239 -6.75 8.30 8.76
C THR A 239 -6.57 7.12 9.71
N MET A 240 -5.40 6.49 9.71
CA MET A 240 -5.11 5.29 10.49
C MET A 240 -4.17 5.58 11.67
N ALA A 241 -3.18 6.45 11.49
CA ALA A 241 -2.12 6.70 12.49
C ALA A 241 -2.09 8.15 13.06
N PRO A 242 -3.22 8.68 13.60
CA PRO A 242 -3.33 10.09 13.98
C PRO A 242 -2.33 10.52 15.06
N LEU A 243 -1.91 9.62 15.96
CA LEU A 243 -0.88 9.93 16.96
C LEU A 243 0.49 10.20 16.31
N HIS A 244 0.89 9.40 15.32
CA HIS A 244 2.13 9.64 14.57
C HIS A 244 2.03 10.92 13.73
N TYR A 245 0.87 11.22 13.13
CA TYR A 245 0.62 12.48 12.44
C TYR A 245 0.80 13.70 13.35
N TYR A 246 0.22 13.69 14.56
CA TYR A 246 0.38 14.81 15.51
C TYR A 246 1.81 14.93 16.05
N LEU A 247 2.51 13.81 16.28
CA LEU A 247 3.93 13.82 16.65
C LEU A 247 4.82 14.40 15.54
N LEU A 248 4.55 14.06 14.28
CA LEU A 248 5.26 14.61 13.12
C LEU A 248 4.96 16.11 12.94
N ALA A 249 3.72 16.54 13.14
CA ALA A 249 3.34 17.96 13.11
C ALA A 249 4.04 18.77 14.21
N ALA A 250 4.12 18.22 15.43
CA ALA A 250 4.86 18.81 16.54
C ALA A 250 6.37 18.87 16.26
N TYR A 251 6.94 17.83 15.64
CA TYR A 251 8.35 17.80 15.24
C TYR A 251 8.68 18.85 14.16
N ALA A 252 7.82 18.99 13.15
CA ALA A 252 7.95 20.01 12.11
C ALA A 252 7.89 21.43 12.71
N ALA A 253 6.90 21.70 13.57
CA ALA A 253 6.77 22.98 14.26
C ALA A 253 7.96 23.29 15.18
N PHE A 254 8.45 22.30 15.93
CA PHE A 254 9.66 22.40 16.74
C PHE A 254 10.87 22.79 15.88
N ASN A 255 11.10 22.11 14.75
CA ASN A 255 12.23 22.38 13.86
C ASN A 255 12.15 23.79 13.26
N VAL A 256 10.97 24.26 12.86
CA VAL A 256 10.77 25.64 12.39
C VAL A 256 11.14 26.65 13.49
N VAL A 257 10.57 26.52 14.69
CA VAL A 257 10.76 27.50 15.77
C VAL A 257 12.18 27.45 16.35
N VAL A 258 12.64 26.28 16.77
CA VAL A 258 13.91 26.10 17.49
C VAL A 258 15.10 26.08 16.53
N GLY A 259 14.95 25.53 15.33
CA GLY A 259 15.96 25.61 14.27
C GLY A 259 16.22 27.06 13.83
N ALA A 260 15.17 27.84 13.55
CA ALA A 260 15.32 29.26 13.21
C ALA A 260 15.90 30.07 14.38
N ALA A 261 15.42 29.86 15.61
CA ALA A 261 15.97 30.50 16.80
C ALA A 261 17.46 30.19 17.00
N ALA A 262 17.90 28.95 16.74
CA ALA A 262 19.30 28.54 16.87
C ALA A 262 20.19 29.05 15.72
N LEU A 263 19.68 29.19 14.49
CA LEU A 263 20.39 29.84 13.39
C LEU A 263 20.66 31.33 13.68
N LEU A 264 19.68 32.02 14.26
CA LEU A 264 19.76 33.44 14.65
C LEU A 264 20.61 33.65 15.92
N ARG A 265 20.45 32.78 16.92
CA ARG A 265 21.11 32.86 18.24
C ARG A 265 21.63 31.48 18.65
N PRO A 266 22.84 31.08 18.21
CA PRO A 266 23.38 29.74 18.43
C PRO A 266 23.88 29.53 19.86
N VAL A 267 22.94 29.39 20.81
CA VAL A 267 23.20 29.09 22.22
C VAL A 267 23.14 27.59 22.50
N LYS A 268 23.83 27.14 23.55
CA LYS A 268 23.90 25.72 23.93
C LYS A 268 22.54 25.03 24.16
N PRO A 269 21.56 25.58 24.91
CA PRO A 269 20.31 24.85 25.19
C PRO A 269 19.49 24.54 23.93
N LEU A 270 19.51 25.39 22.89
CA LEU A 270 18.81 25.09 21.63
C LEU A 270 19.48 23.92 20.88
N HIS A 271 20.81 23.81 20.94
CA HIS A 271 21.54 22.67 20.39
C HIS A 271 21.29 21.38 21.20
N VAL A 272 21.11 21.45 22.52
CA VAL A 272 20.65 20.30 23.33
C VAL A 272 19.25 19.87 22.91
N ALA A 273 18.32 20.82 22.72
CA ALA A 273 16.95 20.53 22.30
C ALA A 273 16.90 19.85 20.92
N ILE A 274 17.61 20.39 19.92
CA ILE A 274 17.70 19.78 18.57
C ILE A 274 18.38 18.41 18.64
N ALA A 275 19.47 18.26 19.40
CA ALA A 275 20.14 16.98 19.59
C ALA A 275 19.20 15.91 20.16
N ALA A 276 18.44 16.25 21.21
CA ALA A 276 17.53 15.34 21.89
C ALA A 276 16.31 15.00 21.03
N ILE A 277 15.59 15.99 20.49
CA ILE A 277 14.32 15.75 19.79
C ILE A 277 14.52 15.13 18.41
N SER A 278 15.50 15.56 17.62
CA SER A 278 15.81 14.89 16.35
C SER A 278 16.41 13.49 16.56
N GLY A 279 17.11 13.25 17.66
CA GLY A 279 17.58 11.91 18.04
C GLY A 279 16.44 10.98 18.46
N LEU A 280 15.49 11.50 19.25
CA LEU A 280 14.29 10.77 19.68
C LEU A 280 13.37 10.46 18.50
N MET A 281 13.25 11.36 17.52
CA MET A 281 12.48 11.11 16.28
C MET A 281 13.06 9.93 15.49
N VAL A 282 14.39 9.85 15.32
CA VAL A 282 15.04 8.71 14.66
C VAL A 282 14.80 7.41 15.43
N LEU A 283 14.92 7.45 16.76
CA LEU A 283 14.63 6.29 17.61
C LEU A 283 13.17 5.83 17.49
N ALA A 284 12.21 6.77 17.49
CA ALA A 284 10.80 6.48 17.34
C ALA A 284 10.48 5.83 15.99
N MET A 285 11.01 6.36 14.87
CA MET A 285 10.83 5.77 13.54
C MET A 285 11.40 4.34 13.44
N ILE A 286 12.58 4.09 14.01
CA ILE A 286 13.19 2.75 14.03
C ILE A 286 12.34 1.80 14.90
N LEU A 287 11.86 2.27 16.05
CA LEU A 287 11.05 1.47 16.96
C LEU A 287 9.68 1.12 16.36
N ASP A 288 9.04 2.08 15.68
CA ASP A 288 7.78 1.83 14.95
C ASP A 288 7.96 0.83 13.81
N ALA A 289 9.03 0.95 13.03
CA ALA A 289 9.34 -0.01 11.95
C ALA A 289 9.54 -1.44 12.51
N VAL A 290 10.34 -1.58 13.57
CA VAL A 290 10.71 -2.90 14.13
C VAL A 290 9.57 -3.56 14.92
N LEU A 291 8.72 -2.78 15.60
CA LEU A 291 7.66 -3.31 16.47
C LEU A 291 6.27 -3.40 15.83
N GLY A 292 6.11 -3.06 14.54
CA GLY A 292 4.81 -3.16 13.87
C GLY A 292 3.89 -1.97 14.13
N LEU A 293 4.43 -0.74 14.06
CA LEU A 293 3.72 0.55 14.16
C LEU A 293 2.97 0.84 15.51
N PRO A 294 3.50 0.46 16.71
CA PRO A 294 2.81 0.69 17.98
C PRO A 294 2.57 2.16 18.36
N LEU A 295 3.49 3.09 18.07
CA LEU A 295 3.28 4.52 18.38
C LEU A 295 2.27 5.16 17.41
N SER A 296 2.16 4.59 16.21
CA SER A 296 1.11 4.91 15.24
C SER A 296 -0.28 4.42 15.64
N SER A 297 -0.41 3.56 16.67
CA SER A 297 -1.68 2.91 17.05
C SER A 297 -2.29 1.99 15.97
N VAL A 298 -1.50 1.58 14.97
CA VAL A 298 -1.91 0.65 13.91
C VAL A 298 -1.04 -0.58 14.00
N HIS A 299 -1.61 -1.75 14.29
CA HIS A 299 -0.85 -2.99 14.40
C HIS A 299 -0.68 -3.67 13.04
N LEU A 300 0.44 -3.41 12.36
CA LEU A 300 0.91 -4.21 11.23
C LEU A 300 1.85 -5.31 11.72
N SER A 301 2.13 -6.30 10.87
CA SER A 301 3.32 -7.13 11.05
C SER A 301 4.57 -6.25 10.95
N ALA A 302 5.67 -6.62 11.63
CA ALA A 302 6.92 -5.88 11.54
C ALA A 302 7.43 -5.73 10.09
N ILE A 303 7.16 -6.73 9.23
CA ILE A 303 7.45 -6.67 7.79
C ILE A 303 6.61 -5.56 7.14
N GLY A 304 5.30 -5.53 7.34
CA GLY A 304 4.44 -4.48 6.77
C GLY A 304 4.74 -3.07 7.29
N ALA A 305 5.24 -2.94 8.53
CA ALA A 305 5.71 -1.66 9.07
C ALA A 305 7.05 -1.22 8.44
N ILE A 306 7.99 -2.14 8.23
CA ILE A 306 9.22 -1.89 7.47
C ILE A 306 8.88 -1.50 6.03
N ASP A 307 7.94 -2.19 5.38
CA ASP A 307 7.54 -1.90 4.01
C ASP A 307 6.80 -0.55 3.89
N TYR A 308 6.06 -0.14 4.93
CA TYR A 308 5.43 1.18 5.00
C TYR A 308 6.45 2.33 5.08
N PHE A 309 7.50 2.21 5.90
CA PHE A 309 8.54 3.26 6.01
C PHE A 309 9.60 3.21 4.90
N PHE A 310 9.96 2.01 4.42
CA PHE A 310 11.17 1.78 3.61
C PHE A 310 10.96 0.86 2.40
N GLY A 311 9.79 0.24 2.22
CA GLY A 311 9.49 -0.75 1.17
C GLY A 311 9.37 -0.21 -0.26
N MET A 312 9.91 0.97 -0.55
CA MET A 312 9.98 1.59 -1.88
C MET A 312 8.63 1.68 -2.64
N GLY A 313 7.51 1.76 -1.92
CA GLY A 313 6.16 1.80 -2.50
C GLY A 313 5.52 0.43 -2.77
N ALA A 314 6.07 -0.67 -2.23
CA ALA A 314 5.50 -2.02 -2.40
C ALA A 314 4.38 -2.37 -1.39
N ALA A 315 4.15 -1.55 -0.37
CA ALA A 315 3.08 -1.75 0.62
C ALA A 315 1.79 -1.04 0.19
N PRO A 316 0.59 -1.64 0.38
CA PRO A 316 -0.69 -1.03 -0.01
C PRO A 316 -1.09 0.21 0.82
N LEU A 317 -0.25 0.61 1.80
CA LEU A 317 -0.43 1.82 2.62
C LEU A 317 0.67 2.88 2.41
N SER A 318 1.63 2.65 1.51
CA SER A 318 2.76 3.58 1.30
C SER A 318 3.12 3.70 -0.17
N SER A 319 3.14 4.93 -0.68
CA SER A 319 3.68 5.23 -2.01
C SER A 319 5.22 5.32 -1.97
N LEU A 320 5.85 5.29 -3.14
CA LEU A 320 7.29 5.56 -3.24
C LEU A 320 7.63 6.92 -2.59
N GLY A 321 6.85 7.97 -2.86
CA GLY A 321 7.07 9.31 -2.28
C GLY A 321 7.03 9.34 -0.75
N ILE A 322 6.16 8.53 -0.12
CA ILE A 322 6.09 8.37 1.33
C ILE A 322 7.36 7.71 1.87
N THR A 323 7.77 6.55 1.33
CA THR A 323 9.01 5.85 1.77
C THR A 323 10.27 6.70 1.59
N LEU A 324 10.38 7.44 0.48
CA LEU A 324 11.49 8.35 0.22
C LEU A 324 11.50 9.53 1.22
N SER A 325 10.33 10.06 1.57
CA SER A 325 10.21 11.15 2.54
C SER A 325 10.56 10.69 3.96
N PHE A 326 10.10 9.52 4.41
CA PHE A 326 10.54 8.94 5.67
C PHE A 326 12.06 8.65 5.70
N THR A 327 12.62 8.13 4.60
CA THR A 327 14.07 7.89 4.47
C THR A 327 14.87 9.19 4.60
N SER A 328 14.44 10.26 3.91
CA SER A 328 15.09 11.57 4.01
C SER A 328 14.91 12.20 5.40
N LEU A 329 13.71 12.10 5.98
CA LEU A 329 13.40 12.58 7.33
C LEU A 329 14.29 11.93 8.39
N MET A 330 14.50 10.61 8.32
CA MET A 330 15.37 9.90 9.24
C MET A 330 16.84 10.35 9.10
N LEU A 331 17.35 10.43 7.86
CA LEU A 331 18.73 10.85 7.59
C LEU A 331 19.00 12.30 8.01
N LEU A 332 18.08 13.23 7.72
CA LEU A 332 18.20 14.63 8.13
C LEU A 332 18.05 14.77 9.65
N SER A 333 17.17 14.02 10.31
CA SER A 333 17.03 14.04 11.77
C SER A 333 18.29 13.51 12.47
N ALA A 334 18.88 12.42 11.96
CA ALA A 334 20.16 11.90 12.44
C ALA A 334 21.29 12.92 12.24
N GLY A 335 21.34 13.57 11.07
CA GLY A 335 22.30 14.63 10.75
C GLY A 335 22.17 15.86 11.66
N ALA A 336 20.95 16.33 11.90
CA ALA A 336 20.63 17.44 12.79
C ALA A 336 21.06 17.16 14.23
N SER A 337 20.80 15.93 14.71
CA SER A 337 21.22 15.50 16.05
C SER A 337 22.75 15.43 16.17
N GLY A 338 23.42 14.69 15.27
CA GLY A 338 24.87 14.52 15.28
C GLY A 338 25.64 15.85 15.13
N ALA A 339 25.19 16.74 14.25
CA ALA A 339 25.79 18.06 14.09
C ALA A 339 25.55 18.97 15.31
N SER A 340 24.39 18.86 15.98
CA SER A 340 24.11 19.60 17.23
C SER A 340 24.94 19.07 18.41
N ILE A 341 25.14 17.76 18.52
CA ILE A 341 26.07 17.15 19.50
C ILE A 341 27.50 17.65 19.25
N LYS A 342 27.93 17.77 17.99
CA LYS A 342 29.23 18.34 17.63
C LYS A 342 29.35 19.82 18.06
N ALA A 343 28.28 20.60 17.93
CA ALA A 343 28.22 22.01 18.37
C ALA A 343 28.28 22.20 19.89
N LEU A 344 27.87 21.20 20.68
CA LEU A 344 28.00 21.23 22.14
C LEU A 344 29.45 21.00 22.62
N ARG A 345 30.31 20.44 21.76
CA ARG A 345 31.72 20.14 22.02
C ARG A 345 32.71 21.24 21.55
N GLY A 346 32.24 22.37 20.99
CA GLY A 346 33.08 23.46 20.43
C GLY A 346 32.48 24.87 20.43
#